data_AF-A0A0N1N502-F1
#
_entry.id   AF-A0A0N1N502-F1
#
_cell.length_a   1.000
_cell.length_b   1.000
_cell.length_c   1.000
_cell.angle_alpha   90.00
_cell.angle_beta   90.00
_cell.angle_gamma   90.00
#
_symmetry.space_group_name_H-M   'P 1'
#
loop_
_entity.id
_entity.type
_entity.pdbx_description
1 polymer ?
#
loop_
_entity_poly.entity_id
_entity_poly.type
_entity_poly.pdbx_seq_one_letter_code
_entity_poly.pdbx_strand_id
1 'polypeptide(L)' 'MLARNLLYTGVTRGRKLVVLVGQKKALAIAVRNQGGRRRWSKLKEWLVQGAI' A
#
# COMPACT_ATOMS: atom_id res chain seq x y z
N MET A 1 -0.81 11.04 -4.06
CA MET A 1 -1.41 9.89 -3.35
C MET A 1 -1.76 8.72 -4.28
N LEU A 2 -0.96 8.42 -5.32
CA LEU A 2 -1.21 7.27 -6.20
C LEU A 2 -0.27 6.13 -5.80
N ALA A 3 -0.72 5.23 -4.93
CA ALA A 3 0.09 4.13 -4.42
C ALA A 3 -0.72 2.85 -4.25
N ARG A 4 -0.05 1.71 -4.39
CA ARG A 4 -0.67 0.38 -4.36
C ARG A 4 -1.33 0.07 -3.02
N ASN A 5 -0.69 0.46 -1.92
CA ASN A 5 -1.21 0.25 -0.57
C ASN A 5 -2.51 1.02 -0.31
N LEU A 6 -2.63 2.24 -0.83
CA LEU A 6 -3.86 3.03 -0.74
C LEU A 6 -5.00 2.40 -1.56
N LEU A 7 -4.70 1.98 -2.79
CA LEU A 7 -5.68 1.29 -3.65
C LEU A 7 -6.15 -0.02 -2.99
N TYR A 8 -5.22 -0.84 -2.50
CA TYR A 8 -5.52 -2.09 -1.78
C TYR A 8 -6.46 -1.83 -0.61
N THR A 9 -6.15 -0.86 0.24
CA THR A 9 -6.97 -0.51 1.40
C THR A 9 -8.38 -0.06 1.01
N GLY A 10 -8.51 0.71 -0.06
CA GLY A 10 -9.82 1.14 -0.56
C GLY A 10 -10.66 -0.02 -1.07
N VAL A 11 -10.03 -0.92 -1.87
CA VAL A 11 -10.70 -2.09 -2.45
C VAL A 11 -11.09 -3.10 -1.37
N THR A 12 -10.22 -3.41 -0.41
CA THR A 12 -10.50 -4.45 0.60
C THR A 12 -11.49 -4.01 1.69
N ARG A 13 -11.86 -2.73 1.76
CA ARG A 13 -12.93 -2.26 2.67
C ARG A 13 -14.34 -2.47 2.10
N GLY A 14 -14.50 -2.76 0.82
CA GLY A 14 -15.80 -3.11 0.25
C GLY A 14 -16.24 -4.52 0.64
N ARG A 15 -17.48 -4.67 1.11
CA ARG A 15 -18.00 -5.97 1.60
C ARG A 15 -18.82 -6.77 0.59
N LYS A 16 -19.49 -6.08 -0.34
CA LYS A 16 -20.42 -6.70 -1.30
C LYS A 16 -20.13 -6.28 -2.74
N LEU A 17 -19.81 -5.01 -2.95
CA LEU A 17 -19.47 -4.47 -4.26
C LEU A 17 -18.49 -3.29 -4.09
N VAL A 18 -17.56 -3.17 -5.03
CA VAL A 18 -16.62 -2.03 -5.13
C VAL A 18 -16.68 -1.50 -6.56
N VAL A 19 -16.83 -0.20 -6.70
CA VAL A 19 -16.79 0.49 -8.00
C VAL A 19 -15.64 1.48 -8.00
N LEU A 20 -14.73 1.33 -8.96
CA LEU A 20 -13.61 2.25 -9.16
C LEU A 20 -14.00 3.31 -10.19
N VAL A 21 -14.08 4.57 -9.74
CA VAL A 21 -14.40 5.71 -10.60
C VAL A 21 -13.13 6.56 -10.78
N GLY A 22 -12.74 6.80 -12.03
CA GLY A 22 -11.61 7.67 -12.35
C GLY A 22 -10.86 7.29 -13.63
N GLN A 23 -9.67 7.88 -13.80
CA GLN A 23 -8.86 7.70 -14.99
C GLN A 23 -8.09 6.37 -14.96
N LYS A 24 -8.13 5.59 -16.04
CA LYS A 24 -7.35 4.35 -16.20
C LYS A 24 -5.85 4.57 -15.96
N LYS A 25 -5.31 5.70 -16.42
CA LYS A 25 -3.90 6.09 -16.22
C LYS A 25 -3.55 6.25 -14.73
N ALA A 26 -4.43 6.86 -13.93
CA ALA A 26 -4.20 7.03 -12.50
C ALA A 26 -4.17 5.68 -11.77
N LEU A 27 -5.05 4.75 -12.16
CA LEU A 27 -5.05 3.38 -11.63
C LEU A 27 -3.75 2.65 -11.98
N ALA A 28 -3.29 2.75 -13.24
CA ALA A 28 -2.02 2.15 -13.66
C ALA A 28 -0.82 2.70 -12.88
N ILE A 29 -0.78 4.01 -12.63
CA ILE A 29 0.26 4.65 -11.81
C ILE A 29 0.20 4.13 -10.37
N ALA A 30 -0.99 4.07 -9.77
CA ALA A 30 -1.16 3.58 -8.40
C ALA A 30 -0.74 2.11 -8.26
N VAL A 31 -1.13 1.25 -9.20
CA VAL A 31 -0.74 -0.17 -9.20
C VAL A 31 0.77 -0.34 -9.36
N ARG A 32 1.43 0.45 -10.22
CA ARG A 32 2.89 0.37 -10.41
C ARG A 32 3.67 0.93 -9.22
N ASN A 33 3.14 1.93 -8.53
CA ASN A 33 3.78 2.54 -7.37
C ASN A 33 3.63 1.65 -6.12
N GLN A 34 4.65 0.86 -5.80
CA GLN A 34 4.65 -0.09 -4.67
C GLN A 34 4.67 0.58 -3.27
N GLY A 35 4.46 1.90 -3.16
CA GLY A 35 4.45 2.59 -1.87
C GLY A 35 5.82 2.56 -1.17
N GLY A 36 6.88 2.28 -1.93
CA GLY A 36 8.23 2.00 -1.47
C GLY A 36 9.02 3.24 -1.05
N ARG A 37 8.42 4.16 -0.29
CA ARG A 37 9.25 5.13 0.43
C ARG A 37 9.87 4.40 1.61
N ARG A 38 11.19 4.43 1.72
CA ARG A 38 11.94 3.78 2.82
C ARG A 38 11.33 4.21 4.15
N ARG A 39 10.82 3.24 4.93
CA ARG A 39 10.35 3.48 6.29
C ARG A 39 11.55 3.50 7.22
N TRP A 40 11.90 4.68 7.73
CA TRP A 40 12.92 4.83 8.77
C TRP A 40 12.33 4.38 10.10
N SER A 41 12.74 3.20 10.57
CA SER A 41 12.32 2.65 11.87
C SER A 41 13.36 1.63 12.35
N LYS A 42 13.80 1.77 13.61
CA LYS A 42 14.68 0.82 14.29
C LYS A 42 13.98 -0.47 14.72
N LEU A 43 12.65 -0.56 14.58
CA LEU A 43 11.88 -1.74 15.00
C LEU A 43 12.39 -3.04 14.36
N LYS A 44 12.79 -2.98 13.09
CA LYS A 44 13.37 -4.14 12.40
C LYS A 44 14.66 -4.61 13.06
N GLU A 45 15.52 -3.67 13.47
CA GLU A 45 16.79 -3.98 14.14
C GLU A 45 16.53 -4.60 15.51
N TRP A 46 15.61 -4.04 16.29
CA TRP A 46 15.23 -4.58 17.61
C TRP A 46 14.64 -5.99 17.54
N LEU A 47 13.76 -6.26 16.57
CA LEU A 47 13.16 -7.60 16.42
C LEU A 47 14.18 -8.66 16.00
N VAL A 48 15.21 -8.30 15.24
CA VAL A 48 16.27 -9.24 14.84
C VAL A 48 17.26 -9.48 15.99
N GLN A 49 17.58 -8.45 16.77
CA GLN A 49 18.52 -8.57 17.89
C GLN A 49 17.90 -9.21 19.15
N GLY A 50 16.60 -8.97 19.41
CA GLY A 50 15.87 -9.55 20.55
C GLY A 50 15.31 -10.95 20.31
N ALA A 51 15.56 -11.55 19.14
CA ALA A 51 15.21 -12.94 18.82
C ALA A 51 16.34 -13.94 19.18
N ILE A 52 17.30 -13.50 20.01
CA ILE A 52 18.36 -14.31 20.61
C ILE A 52 17.98 -14.62 22.05
#